data_AF-X1EBM4-F1
#
_entry.id   AF-X1EBM4-F1
#
_cell.length_a   1.000
_cell.length_b   1.000
_cell.length_c   1.000
_cell.angle_alpha   90.00
_cell.angle_beta   90.00
_cell.angle_gamma   90.00
#
_symmetry.space_group_name_H-M   'P 1'
#
loop_
_entity.id
_entity.type
_entity.pdbx_description
1 polymer ?
#
loop_
_entity_poly.entity_id
_entity_poly.type
_entity_poly.pdbx_seq_one_letter_code
_entity_poly.pdbx_strand_id
1 'polypeptide(L)'
;MEGIIDIIQGEPIYYAHTLSPRFKELLVVPISDVHYGNPLFSKNRFLQTINFIKDTPNAVTFCNGDLCESTLRTSKGEIYKQVGS
;
A
#
# COMPACT_ATOMS: atom_id res chain seq x y z
N MET A 1 -19.40 -11.23 31.27
CA MET A 1 -19.72 -10.55 30.01
C MET A 1 -19.05 -9.19 30.08
N GLU A 2 -17.81 -9.11 29.61
CA GLU A 2 -17.09 -7.84 29.50
C GLU A 2 -17.58 -7.16 28.22
N GLY A 3 -18.12 -5.95 28.40
CA GLY A 3 -18.71 -5.16 27.34
C GLY A 3 -17.64 -4.66 26.38
N ILE A 4 -17.96 -4.75 25.09
CA ILE A 4 -17.25 -4.04 24.03
C ILE A 4 -17.39 -2.55 24.35
N ILE A 5 -16.29 -1.91 24.75
CA ILE A 5 -16.24 -0.48 24.97
C ILE A 5 -16.25 0.17 23.58
N ASP A 6 -17.39 0.76 23.24
CA ASP A 6 -17.58 1.58 22.05
C ASP A 6 -16.53 2.70 22.03
N ILE A 7 -15.61 2.66 21.05
CA ILE A 7 -14.52 3.63 20.83
C ILE A 7 -15.06 5.05 20.52
N ILE A 8 -16.37 5.22 20.49
CA ILE A 8 -17.10 6.41 20.02
C ILE A 8 -17.70 7.25 21.16
N GLN A 9 -17.53 6.88 22.44
CA GLN A 9 -18.04 7.64 23.59
C GLN A 9 -16.94 8.35 24.40
N GLY A 10 -16.10 9.15 23.74
CA GLY A 10 -15.11 10.00 24.40
C GLY A 10 -14.73 11.21 23.55
N GLU A 11 -14.24 12.27 24.20
CA GLU A 11 -13.62 13.41 23.52
C GLU A 11 -12.52 12.90 22.57
N PRO A 12 -12.43 13.41 21.32
CA PRO A 12 -11.40 13.00 20.38
C PRO A 12 -10.01 13.15 21.01
N ILE A 13 -9.25 12.06 21.09
CA ILE A 13 -7.86 12.13 21.54
C ILE A 13 -7.04 12.78 20.43
N TYR A 14 -6.60 14.01 20.66
CA TYR A 14 -5.74 14.73 19.73
C TYR A 14 -4.29 14.25 19.86
N TYR A 15 -3.79 13.59 18.81
CA TYR A 15 -2.38 13.24 18.67
C TYR A 15 -1.69 14.25 17.78
N ALA A 16 -0.77 15.02 18.34
CA ALA A 16 0.11 15.91 17.59
C ALA A 16 1.58 15.67 17.91
N HIS A 17 2.42 15.89 16.92
CA HIS A 17 3.86 15.82 17.05
C HIS A 17 4.48 17.05 16.38
N THR A 18 5.33 17.77 17.11
CA THR A 18 6.12 18.86 16.52
C THR A 18 7.24 18.28 15.69
N LEU A 19 7.22 18.51 14.38
CA LEU A 19 8.29 18.07 13.49
C LEU A 19 9.56 18.90 13.72
N SER A 20 10.72 18.30 13.46
CA SER A 20 12.00 19.01 13.52
C SER A 20 12.01 20.22 12.58
N PRO A 21 12.56 21.39 12.96
CA PRO A 21 12.72 22.54 12.05
C PRO A 21 13.60 22.25 10.81
N ARG A 22 14.37 21.15 10.87
CA ARG A 22 15.17 20.62 9.74
C ARG A 22 14.33 19.83 8.74
N PHE A 23 13.15 19.34 9.12
CA PHE A 23 12.22 18.69 8.21
C PHE A 23 11.70 19.72 7.22
N LYS A 24 11.94 19.49 5.93
CA LYS A 24 11.53 20.40 4.84
C LYS A 24 10.39 19.83 4.03
N GLU A 25 10.51 18.56 3.67
CA GLU A 25 9.53 17.87 2.84
C GLU A 25 9.65 16.35 3.00
N LEU A 26 8.54 15.68 2.72
CA LEU A 26 8.43 14.24 2.61
C LEU A 26 7.60 13.94 1.37
N LEU A 27 8.16 13.13 0.47
CA LEU A 27 7.43 12.62 -0.68
C LEU A 27 6.78 11.30 -0.28
N VAL A 28 5.46 11.28 -0.26
CA VAL A 28 4.70 10.06 0.01
C VAL A 28 4.29 9.45 -1.32
N VAL A 29 4.74 8.23 -1.57
CA VAL A 29 4.46 7.48 -2.81
C VAL A 29 3.72 6.20 -2.45
N PRO A 30 2.38 6.20 -2.38
CA PRO A 30 1.62 5.01 -2.06
C PRO A 30 1.75 3.95 -3.15
N ILE A 31 1.84 2.68 -2.76
CA ILE A 31 1.74 1.53 -3.67
C ILE A 31 0.47 0.75 -3.32
N SER A 32 -0.40 0.59 -4.32
CA SER A 32 -1.67 -0.14 -4.21
C SER A 32 -1.93 -0.87 -5.51
N ASP A 33 -2.72 -1.94 -5.46
CA ASP A 33 -3.32 -2.59 -6.65
C ASP A 33 -2.28 -2.95 -7.72
N VAL A 34 -1.14 -3.47 -7.28
CA VAL A 34 -0.07 -3.90 -8.19
C VAL A 34 -0.50 -5.13 -8.96
N HIS A 35 -1.31 -6.01 -8.36
CA HIS A 35 -1.83 -7.24 -8.97
C HIS A 35 -0.74 -8.04 -9.69
N TYR A 36 0.41 -8.23 -9.04
CA TYR A 36 1.51 -9.04 -9.57
C TYR A 36 1.03 -10.45 -9.88
N GLY A 37 1.14 -10.89 -11.14
CA GLY A 37 0.59 -12.15 -11.64
C GLY A 37 -0.56 -11.95 -12.63
N ASN A 38 -1.20 -10.78 -12.64
CA ASN A 38 -2.17 -10.40 -13.67
C ASN A 38 -1.45 -10.23 -15.04
N PRO A 39 -1.97 -10.77 -16.16
CA PRO A 39 -1.33 -10.62 -17.48
C PRO A 39 -1.21 -9.17 -17.98
N LEU A 40 -1.99 -8.23 -17.41
CA LEU A 40 -1.88 -6.80 -17.69
C LEU A 40 -0.90 -6.07 -16.77
N PHE A 41 -0.27 -6.78 -15.82
CA PHE A 41 0.73 -6.21 -14.92
C PHE A 41 1.93 -5.65 -15.69
N SER A 42 2.23 -4.37 -15.47
CA SER A 42 3.40 -3.72 -16.05
C SER A 42 4.60 -3.77 -15.11
N LYS A 43 5.41 -4.82 -15.23
CA LYS A 43 6.65 -4.98 -14.44
C LYS A 43 7.59 -3.78 -14.55
N ASN A 44 7.73 -3.21 -15.75
CA ASN A 44 8.62 -2.07 -15.98
C ASN A 44 8.18 -0.83 -15.19
N ARG A 45 6.87 -0.52 -15.18
CA ARG A 45 6.35 0.62 -14.42
C ARG A 45 6.51 0.40 -12.92
N PHE A 46 6.22 -0.81 -12.44
CA PHE A 46 6.41 -1.14 -11.03
C PHE A 46 7.88 -0.95 -10.60
N LEU A 47 8.83 -1.50 -11.36
CA LEU A 47 10.25 -1.34 -11.05
C LEU A 47 10.74 0.10 -11.15
N GLN A 48 10.22 0.89 -12.10
CA GLN A 48 10.51 2.33 -12.18
C GLN A 48 10.06 3.06 -10.91
N THR A 49 8.86 2.77 -10.42
CA THR A 49 8.36 3.34 -9.16
C THR A 49 9.22 2.92 -7.97
N ILE A 50 9.60 1.64 -7.87
CA ILE A 50 10.50 1.15 -6.80
C ILE A 50 11.86 1.86 -6.85
N ASN A 51 12.46 2.00 -8.03
CA ASN A 51 13.74 2.70 -8.17
C ASN A 51 13.62 4.18 -7.83
N PHE A 52 12.54 4.86 -8.26
CA PHE A 52 12.27 6.24 -7.87
C PHE A 52 12.23 6.41 -6.35
N ILE A 53 11.49 5.56 -5.65
CA ILE A 53 11.39 5.61 -4.18
C ILE A 53 12.76 5.35 -3.55
N LYS A 54 13.48 4.33 -4.02
CA LYS A 54 14.79 3.95 -3.48
C LYS A 54 15.84 5.05 -3.66
N ASP A 55 15.85 5.71 -4.81
CA ASP A 55 16.91 6.66 -5.18
C ASP A 55 16.56 8.10 -4.78
N THR A 56 15.36 8.35 -4.22
CA THR A 56 14.91 9.66 -3.73
C THR A 56 15.03 9.73 -2.20
N PRO A 57 15.96 10.52 -1.64
CA PRO A 57 16.31 10.48 -0.21
C PRO A 57 15.17 10.77 0.79
N ASN A 58 14.13 11.49 0.36
CA ASN A 58 12.98 11.86 1.17
C ASN A 58 11.67 11.23 0.67
N ALA A 59 11.75 10.20 -0.17
CA ALA A 59 10.59 9.42 -0.57
C ALA A 59 10.33 8.28 0.42
N VAL A 60 9.07 8.15 0.84
CA VAL A 60 8.58 7.03 1.62
C VAL A 60 7.36 6.44 0.94
N THR A 61 7.17 5.13 1.12
CA THR A 61 6.03 4.39 0.58
C THR A 61 5.35 3.63 1.70
N PHE A 62 4.08 3.34 1.48
CA PHE A 62 3.33 2.32 2.21
C PHE A 62 2.59 1.44 1.19
N CYS A 63 2.36 0.20 1.57
CA CYS A 63 1.64 -0.76 0.76
C CYS A 63 0.21 -0.88 1.28
N ASN A 64 -0.76 -0.49 0.47
CA ASN A 64 -2.18 -0.46 0.84
C ASN A 64 -2.88 -1.82 0.68
N GLY A 65 -2.37 -2.71 -0.19
CA GLY A 65 -2.99 -4.00 -0.46
C GLY A 65 -2.96 -4.36 -1.94
N ASP A 66 -3.56 -5.50 -2.29
CA ASP A 66 -3.71 -6.00 -3.66
C ASP A 66 -2.42 -5.99 -4.48
N LEU A 67 -1.32 -6.35 -3.81
CA LEU A 67 0.00 -6.35 -4.44
C LEU A 67 0.21 -7.55 -5.37
N CYS A 68 -0.38 -8.68 -5.02
CA CYS A 68 -0.28 -9.93 -5.77
C CYS A 68 -1.68 -10.34 -6.21
N GLU A 69 -1.77 -10.81 -7.44
CA GLU A 69 -2.98 -11.46 -7.93
C GLU A 69 -3.03 -12.89 -7.37
N SER A 70 -4.18 -13.28 -6.83
CA SER A 70 -4.41 -14.67 -6.38
C SER A 70 -5.83 -15.04 -6.76
N THR A 71 -5.98 -15.62 -7.95
CA THR A 71 -7.27 -16.12 -8.42
C THR A 71 -7.42 -17.56 -7.97
N LEU A 72 -8.35 -17.79 -7.04
CA LEU A 72 -8.84 -19.13 -6.76
C LEU A 72 -9.75 -19.56 -7.91
N ARG A 73 -9.89 -20.88 -8.14
CA ARG A 73 -10.74 -21.43 -9.22
C ARG A 73 -12.18 -20.89 -9.24
N THR A 74 -12.66 -20.38 -8.11
CA THR A 74 -14.01 -19.88 -7.88
C THR A 74 -14.11 -18.35 -7.75
N SER A 75 -13.02 -17.59 -7.86
CA SER A 75 -13.05 -16.12 -7.75
C SER A 75 -13.13 -15.43 -9.11
N LYS A 76 -13.58 -14.17 -9.12
CA LYS A 76 -13.65 -13.32 -10.33
C LYS A 76 -12.26 -12.83 -10.75
N GLY A 77 -11.43 -13.73 -11.28
CA GLY A 77 -10.21 -13.36 -11.99
C GLY A 77 -9.79 -14.44 -12.99
N GLU A 78 -9.02 -14.07 -14.02
CA GLU A 78 -8.65 -14.99 -15.11
C GLU A 78 -7.53 -15.96 -14.69
N ILE A 79 -7.92 -17.10 -14.12
CA ILE A 79 -7.01 -18.19 -13.69
C ILE A 79 -6.12 -18.69 -14.84
N TYR A 80 -6.61 -18.67 -16.07
CA TYR A 80 -5.94 -19.30 -17.22
C TYR A 80 -4.86 -18.44 -17.89
N LYS A 81 -4.60 -17.22 -17.38
CA LYS A 81 -3.58 -16.31 -17.97
C LYS A 81 -2.63 -15.70 -16.93
N GLN A 82 -2.53 -16.31 -15.75
CA GLN A 82 -1.59 -15.85 -14.74
C GLN A 82 -0.16 -16.22 -15.13
N VAL A 83 0.78 -15.30 -14.92
CA VAL A 83 2.22 -15.57 -15.09
C VAL A 83 2.82 -16.00 -13.75
N GLY A 84 3.45 -17.18 -13.72
CA GLY A 84 4.14 -17.73 -12.54
C GLY A 84 3.49 -18.96 -11.89
N SER A 85 2.51 -19.59 -12.55
CA SER A 85 2.06 -20.95 -12.21
C SER A 85 3.08 -22.01 -12.63
#